data_AF-H8MF75-F1
#
_entry.id   AF-H8MF75-F1
#
_cell.length_a   1.000
_cell.length_b   1.000
_cell.length_c   1.000
_cell.angle_alpha   90.00
_cell.angle_beta   90.00
_cell.angle_gamma   90.00
#
_symmetry.space_group_name_H-M   'P 1'
#
loop_
_entity.id
_entity.type
_entity.pdbx_description
1 polymer ?
#
loop_
_entity_poly.entity_id
_entity_poly.type
_entity_poly.pdbx_seq_one_letter_code
_entity_poly.pdbx_strand_id
1 'polypeptide(L)'
;MKQNLKQWLSMLCLGMTGLSATAWADVGTPVDCGTVECEAIRELRSLFAAESGYFGENDVFTLNLGSAGFAPAACPNGSRAPVPGAGWVSGCNFSYKVTGITPHPSPGFTAVAQGVAGTPSAGITLQIGTHPVSGRLFWLERQGVRRDVDSAECLPPQSFTCEAQLREARSNLASIHVAEQAHFAERDNYSTNLPLIGFVPEGCSNGTRAAVPDASWVAGCRFIYKVTLDGTTGFTATAKAVTGATEGSVLTLTESGQTVITPSYPASCQ
;
A
#
# COMPACT_ATOMS: atom_id res chain seq x y z
N MET A 1 21.31 61.37 26.55
CA MET A 1 20.14 60.84 25.84
C MET A 1 19.49 59.77 26.69
N LYS A 2 18.19 59.93 26.99
CA LYS A 2 17.18 58.97 27.53
C LYS A 2 17.57 58.13 28.77
N GLN A 3 17.20 58.54 29.99
CA GLN A 3 15.96 58.20 30.73
C GLN A 3 15.74 56.70 31.03
N ASN A 4 16.11 56.32 32.26
CA ASN A 4 15.28 55.77 33.35
C ASN A 4 14.31 54.59 33.16
N LEU A 5 14.44 53.69 34.14
CA LEU A 5 13.39 53.07 35.00
C LEU A 5 12.84 51.67 34.67
N LYS A 6 13.16 50.75 35.62
CA LYS A 6 12.28 49.80 36.34
C LYS A 6 11.35 48.89 35.52
N GLN A 7 11.46 47.58 35.76
CA GLN A 7 10.52 46.88 36.65
C GLN A 7 10.99 45.46 37.00
N TRP A 8 10.86 45.16 38.29
CA TRP A 8 10.95 43.83 38.89
C TRP A 8 9.70 43.01 38.51
N LEU A 9 9.83 41.69 38.37
CA LEU A 9 8.95 40.75 39.08
C LEU A 9 9.49 39.31 39.03
N SER A 10 9.45 38.71 40.21
CA SER A 10 9.91 37.41 40.64
C SER A 10 8.87 36.31 40.39
N MET A 11 9.32 35.07 40.65
CA MET A 11 8.56 33.88 41.09
C MET A 11 7.99 32.90 40.05
N LEU A 12 8.68 31.75 40.01
CA LEU A 12 8.17 30.38 40.29
C LEU A 12 6.88 29.91 39.61
N CYS A 13 7.01 28.82 38.83
CA CYS A 13 6.23 27.61 39.07
C CYS A 13 6.87 26.37 38.39
N LEU A 14 7.29 25.43 39.23
CA LEU A 14 7.10 23.98 39.14
C LEU A 14 7.06 23.30 37.75
N GLY A 15 8.07 22.46 37.54
CA GLY A 15 7.99 21.06 37.09
C GLY A 15 7.02 20.69 35.96
N MET A 16 7.56 20.12 34.90
CA MET A 16 7.08 18.86 34.35
C MET A 16 8.16 18.22 33.47
N THR A 17 8.42 16.95 33.73
CA THR A 17 9.15 16.02 32.87
C THR A 17 8.50 16.01 31.48
N GLY A 18 9.21 16.52 30.47
CA GLY A 18 8.85 16.34 29.07
C GLY A 18 9.88 15.43 28.43
N LEU A 19 9.60 14.12 28.40
CA LEU A 19 10.20 13.21 27.43
C LEU A 19 10.06 13.89 26.07
N SER A 20 11.18 14.33 25.50
CA SER A 20 11.21 14.82 24.13
C SER A 20 10.82 13.64 23.26
N ALA A 21 9.62 13.71 22.69
CA ALA A 21 9.07 12.70 21.81
C ALA A 21 10.13 12.31 20.77
N THR A 22 10.34 11.02 20.63
CA THR A 22 11.12 10.42 19.54
C THR A 22 10.61 11.03 18.24
N ALA A 23 11.52 11.75 17.59
CA ALA A 23 11.32 12.35 16.30
C ALA A 23 10.82 11.28 15.32
N TRP A 24 9.73 11.62 14.64
CA TRP A 24 9.13 10.87 13.56
C TRP A 24 10.14 10.88 12.41
N ALA A 25 11.04 9.88 12.39
CA ALA A 25 11.90 9.65 11.25
C ALA A 25 11.10 8.84 10.20
N ASP A 26 10.98 9.44 9.02
CA ASP A 26 10.67 8.82 7.72
C ASP A 26 9.24 8.32 7.47
N VAL A 27 8.24 9.20 7.64
CA VAL A 27 7.06 9.17 6.76
C VAL A 27 7.24 10.30 5.75
N GLY A 28 7.68 9.95 4.54
CA GLY A 28 7.73 10.91 3.44
C GLY A 28 6.40 11.64 3.33
N THR A 29 6.43 12.97 3.28
CA THR A 29 5.22 13.77 3.04
C THR A 29 4.53 13.27 1.78
N PRO A 30 3.21 13.03 1.80
CA PRO A 30 2.44 12.66 0.62
C PRO A 30 2.78 13.56 -0.56
N VAL A 31 3.03 12.95 -1.71
CA VAL A 31 3.27 13.71 -2.94
C VAL A 31 1.90 14.14 -3.46
N ASP A 32 1.76 15.44 -3.76
CA ASP A 32 0.51 16.00 -4.29
C ASP A 32 0.05 15.21 -5.52
N CYS A 33 -1.25 14.92 -5.63
CA CYS A 33 -1.86 14.13 -6.72
C CYS A 33 -1.60 14.72 -8.13
N GLY A 34 -1.14 15.97 -8.19
CA GLY A 34 -0.78 16.67 -9.42
C GLY A 34 0.66 16.46 -9.88
N THR A 35 1.51 15.74 -9.13
CA THR A 35 2.88 15.50 -9.58
C THR A 35 2.96 14.46 -10.68
N VAL A 36 3.99 14.56 -11.50
CA VAL A 36 4.19 13.67 -12.64
C VAL A 36 4.47 12.24 -12.15
N GLU A 37 5.17 12.07 -11.04
CA GLU A 37 5.44 10.79 -10.38
C GLU A 37 4.15 10.01 -10.04
N CYS A 38 3.07 10.73 -9.73
CA CYS A 38 1.77 10.12 -9.42
C CYS A 38 1.08 9.47 -10.59
N GLU A 39 1.36 9.90 -11.83
CA GLU A 39 0.96 9.14 -13.00
C GLU A 39 1.61 7.76 -12.99
N ALA A 40 2.94 7.70 -12.84
CA ALA A 40 3.67 6.44 -12.88
C ALA A 40 3.27 5.47 -11.77
N ILE A 41 3.06 5.97 -10.53
CA ILE A 41 2.63 5.15 -9.40
C ILE A 41 1.21 4.59 -9.66
N ARG A 42 0.27 5.44 -10.09
CA ARG A 42 -1.10 5.03 -10.39
C ARG A 42 -1.15 3.98 -11.50
N GLU A 43 -0.41 4.19 -12.58
CA GLU A 43 -0.43 3.29 -13.73
C GLU A 43 0.34 1.99 -13.46
N LEU A 44 1.45 2.00 -12.72
CA LEU A 44 2.12 0.76 -12.31
C LEU A 44 1.27 -0.09 -11.36
N ARG A 45 0.42 0.53 -10.53
CA ARG A 45 -0.58 -0.21 -9.73
C ARG A 45 -1.64 -0.87 -10.61
N SER A 46 -2.12 -0.16 -11.62
CA SER A 46 -3.07 -0.71 -12.59
C SER A 46 -2.44 -1.86 -13.40
N LEU A 47 -1.18 -1.70 -13.81
CA LEU A 47 -0.39 -2.75 -14.46
C LEU A 47 -0.28 -3.99 -13.57
N PHE A 48 0.01 -3.82 -12.28
CA PHE A 48 0.07 -4.95 -11.35
C PHE A 48 -1.25 -5.70 -11.24
N ALA A 49 -2.36 -4.98 -11.16
CA ALA A 49 -3.68 -5.58 -11.11
C ALA A 49 -4.00 -6.33 -12.40
N ALA A 50 -3.64 -5.77 -13.56
CA ALA A 50 -3.79 -6.40 -14.87
C ALA A 50 -2.99 -7.71 -14.97
N GLU A 51 -1.69 -7.69 -14.62
CA GLU A 51 -0.84 -8.89 -14.61
C GLU A 51 -1.33 -9.94 -13.60
N SER A 52 -1.79 -9.52 -12.42
CA SER A 52 -2.33 -10.44 -11.41
C SER A 52 -3.64 -11.08 -11.87
N GLY A 53 -4.51 -10.32 -12.54
CA GLY A 53 -5.74 -10.84 -13.14
C GLY A 53 -5.45 -11.83 -14.27
N TYR A 54 -4.51 -11.48 -15.16
CA TYR A 54 -4.06 -12.36 -16.23
C TYR A 54 -3.47 -13.67 -15.68
N PHE A 55 -2.64 -13.59 -14.63
CA PHE A 55 -2.12 -14.75 -13.94
C PHE A 55 -3.24 -15.60 -13.32
N GLY A 56 -4.23 -14.99 -12.67
CA GLY A 56 -5.36 -15.72 -12.10
C GLY A 56 -6.20 -16.52 -13.12
N GLU A 57 -6.18 -16.11 -14.39
CA GLU A 57 -6.88 -16.81 -15.48
C GLU A 57 -6.00 -17.81 -16.24
N ASN A 58 -4.69 -17.56 -16.32
CA ASN A 58 -3.79 -18.28 -17.24
C ASN A 58 -2.64 -19.02 -16.52
N ASP A 59 -2.53 -18.90 -15.19
CA ASP A 59 -1.44 -19.43 -14.37
C ASP A 59 -0.03 -18.97 -14.81
N VAL A 60 0.06 -17.84 -15.52
CA VAL A 60 1.32 -17.26 -16.02
C VAL A 60 1.21 -15.75 -16.19
N PHE A 61 2.31 -15.03 -15.96
CA PHE A 61 2.42 -13.60 -16.30
C PHE A 61 2.73 -13.40 -17.79
N THR A 62 2.55 -12.19 -18.31
CA THR A 62 2.79 -11.91 -19.73
C THR A 62 3.72 -10.72 -19.95
N LEU A 63 4.52 -10.77 -21.03
CA LEU A 63 5.28 -9.61 -21.48
C LEU A 63 4.41 -8.65 -22.30
N ASN A 64 3.21 -9.09 -22.70
CA ASN A 64 2.28 -8.32 -23.49
C ASN A 64 1.24 -7.65 -22.60
N LEU A 65 1.50 -6.39 -22.28
CA LEU A 65 0.60 -5.55 -21.48
C LEU A 65 -0.82 -5.44 -22.05
N GLY A 66 -0.98 -5.49 -23.39
CA GLY A 66 -2.31 -5.51 -24.00
C GLY A 66 -3.08 -6.79 -23.72
N SER A 67 -2.39 -7.95 -23.68
CA SER A 67 -2.98 -9.23 -23.31
C SER A 67 -3.39 -9.28 -21.84
N ALA A 68 -2.63 -8.62 -20.96
CA ALA A 68 -3.00 -8.45 -19.55
C ALA A 68 -4.20 -7.49 -19.35
N GLY A 69 -4.65 -6.79 -20.40
CA GLY A 69 -5.70 -5.77 -20.30
C GLY A 69 -5.22 -4.45 -19.72
N PHE A 70 -3.91 -4.22 -19.64
CA PHE A 70 -3.36 -2.97 -19.15
C PHE A 70 -3.47 -1.85 -20.21
N ALA A 71 -4.20 -0.80 -19.87
CA ALA A 71 -4.33 0.41 -20.67
C ALA A 71 -4.19 1.65 -19.78
N PRO A 72 -3.09 2.41 -19.89
CA PRO A 72 -2.94 3.68 -19.16
C PRO A 72 -4.06 4.66 -19.47
N ALA A 73 -4.41 5.50 -18.50
CA ALA A 73 -5.41 6.54 -18.68
C ALA A 73 -5.06 7.46 -19.86
N ALA A 74 -6.08 7.88 -20.60
CA ALA A 74 -5.90 8.79 -21.71
C ALA A 74 -5.48 10.18 -21.21
N CYS A 75 -4.59 10.82 -21.96
CA CYS A 75 -4.16 12.17 -21.64
C CYS A 75 -5.28 13.17 -21.85
N PRO A 76 -5.37 14.24 -21.04
CA PRO A 76 -6.43 15.24 -21.17
C PRO A 76 -6.52 15.87 -22.57
N ASN A 77 -5.38 15.98 -23.25
CA ASN A 77 -5.25 16.51 -24.61
C ASN A 77 -5.36 15.41 -25.71
N GLY A 78 -5.68 14.17 -25.34
CA GLY A 78 -5.75 13.03 -26.25
C GLY A 78 -4.40 12.49 -26.73
N SER A 79 -3.27 13.11 -26.36
CA SER A 79 -1.94 12.67 -26.80
C SER A 79 -1.50 11.37 -26.12
N ARG A 80 -0.37 10.83 -26.56
CA ARG A 80 0.33 9.69 -25.98
C ARG A 80 1.83 9.96 -26.08
N ALA A 81 2.56 9.59 -25.05
CA ALA A 81 4.00 9.70 -25.04
C ALA A 81 4.64 8.74 -26.08
N PRO A 82 5.73 9.14 -26.75
CA PRO A 82 6.51 8.21 -27.56
C PRO A 82 7.04 7.06 -26.70
N VAL A 83 6.97 5.85 -27.25
CA VAL A 83 7.48 4.64 -26.59
C VAL A 83 8.90 4.31 -27.05
N PRO A 84 9.77 3.78 -26.17
CA PRO A 84 11.15 3.43 -26.53
C PRO A 84 11.30 2.31 -27.56
N GLY A 85 10.29 1.47 -27.75
CA GLY A 85 10.34 0.36 -28.72
C GLY A 85 9.23 -0.67 -28.51
N ALA A 86 9.42 -1.87 -29.07
CA ALA A 86 8.44 -2.95 -28.96
C ALA A 86 8.22 -3.41 -27.50
N GLY A 87 6.97 -3.75 -27.18
CA GLY A 87 6.53 -4.19 -25.85
C GLY A 87 6.33 -3.05 -24.83
N TRP A 88 6.49 -1.80 -25.24
CA TRP A 88 6.17 -0.64 -24.43
C TRP A 88 4.75 -0.15 -24.71
N VAL A 89 4.03 0.27 -23.66
CA VAL A 89 2.71 0.89 -23.73
C VAL A 89 2.82 2.35 -23.29
N SER A 90 2.17 3.24 -24.02
CA SER A 90 2.24 4.68 -23.74
C SER A 90 1.23 5.14 -22.69
N GLY A 91 1.70 5.92 -21.72
CA GLY A 91 0.89 6.86 -20.94
C GLY A 91 1.01 8.29 -21.44
N CYS A 92 0.97 9.25 -20.52
CA CYS A 92 1.01 10.67 -20.81
C CYS A 92 2.39 11.26 -20.65
N ASN A 93 3.03 10.99 -19.51
CA ASN A 93 4.40 11.40 -19.25
C ASN A 93 5.34 10.19 -19.17
N PHE A 94 4.80 8.97 -19.10
CA PHE A 94 5.61 7.75 -19.00
C PHE A 94 5.28 6.74 -20.09
N SER A 95 6.25 5.89 -20.38
CA SER A 95 6.07 4.62 -21.09
C SER A 95 6.22 3.47 -20.12
N TYR A 96 5.45 2.40 -20.31
CA TYR A 96 5.39 1.24 -19.41
C TYR A 96 5.81 -0.03 -20.11
N LYS A 97 6.48 -0.95 -19.41
CA LYS A 97 6.85 -2.26 -19.95
C LYS A 97 7.07 -3.28 -18.84
N VAL A 98 6.64 -4.52 -19.06
CA VAL A 98 7.12 -5.68 -18.28
C VAL A 98 8.55 -6.01 -18.73
N THR A 99 9.49 -5.95 -17.81
CA THR A 99 10.93 -6.14 -18.06
C THR A 99 11.39 -7.57 -17.79
N GLY A 100 10.66 -8.33 -17.00
CA GLY A 100 11.01 -9.70 -16.66
C GLY A 100 9.85 -10.47 -16.06
N ILE A 101 9.85 -11.78 -16.27
CA ILE A 101 8.92 -12.74 -15.68
C ILE A 101 9.75 -13.85 -15.04
N THR A 102 9.41 -14.16 -13.80
CA THR A 102 9.91 -15.32 -13.08
C THR A 102 8.85 -16.42 -13.17
N PRO A 103 9.17 -17.62 -13.67
CA PRO A 103 8.22 -18.73 -13.72
C PRO A 103 8.09 -19.43 -12.36
N HIS A 104 7.25 -20.47 -12.30
CA HIS A 104 7.17 -21.39 -11.15
C HIS A 104 8.55 -21.93 -10.71
N PRO A 105 8.73 -22.27 -9.43
CA PRO A 105 7.72 -22.38 -8.38
C PRO A 105 7.35 -21.07 -7.66
N SER A 106 8.07 -19.97 -7.94
CA SER A 106 7.80 -18.66 -7.35
C SER A 106 7.49 -17.66 -8.46
N PRO A 107 6.29 -17.77 -9.06
CA PRO A 107 5.93 -16.94 -10.21
C PRO A 107 5.96 -15.47 -9.82
N GLY A 108 6.45 -14.63 -10.73
CA GLY A 108 6.54 -13.20 -10.51
C GLY A 108 6.81 -12.41 -11.78
N PHE A 109 6.77 -11.09 -11.68
CA PHE A 109 7.16 -10.21 -12.78
C PHE A 109 7.79 -8.92 -12.25
N THR A 110 8.52 -8.24 -13.12
CA THR A 110 8.99 -6.86 -12.93
C THR A 110 8.52 -5.99 -14.07
N ALA A 111 8.07 -4.78 -13.78
CA ALA A 111 7.66 -3.80 -14.77
C ALA A 111 8.21 -2.42 -14.43
N VAL A 112 8.44 -1.60 -15.45
CA VAL A 112 8.99 -0.25 -15.33
C VAL A 112 8.06 0.78 -15.92
N ALA A 113 8.07 1.97 -15.34
CA ALA A 113 7.58 3.21 -15.93
C ALA A 113 8.78 4.12 -16.19
N GLN A 114 9.02 4.46 -17.45
CA GLN A 114 10.12 5.33 -17.85
C GLN A 114 9.59 6.68 -18.29
N GLY A 115 10.09 7.73 -17.64
CA GLY A 115 9.75 9.10 -17.96
C GLY A 115 10.28 9.52 -19.33
N VAL A 116 9.45 10.24 -20.09
CA VAL A 116 9.71 10.56 -21.49
C VAL A 116 10.55 11.82 -21.60
N ALA A 117 11.57 11.77 -22.46
CA ALA A 117 12.44 12.91 -22.74
C ALA A 117 11.64 14.13 -23.23
N GLY A 118 11.99 15.32 -22.74
CA GLY A 118 11.31 16.57 -23.09
C GLY A 118 9.99 16.81 -22.33
N THR A 119 9.62 15.94 -21.39
CA THR A 119 8.47 16.12 -20.49
C THR A 119 8.93 16.34 -19.04
N PRO A 120 8.06 16.77 -18.12
CA PRO A 120 8.39 16.89 -16.70
C PRO A 120 8.86 15.59 -16.03
N SER A 121 8.56 14.42 -16.61
CA SER A 121 9.02 13.12 -16.09
C SER A 121 10.43 12.73 -16.55
N ALA A 122 11.08 13.51 -17.41
CA ALA A 122 12.38 13.14 -17.98
C ALA A 122 13.41 12.82 -16.87
N GLY A 123 14.05 11.66 -16.97
CA GLY A 123 15.03 11.19 -15.98
C GLY A 123 14.43 10.57 -14.72
N ILE A 124 13.12 10.31 -14.71
CA ILE A 124 12.42 9.55 -13.68
C ILE A 124 12.18 8.11 -14.17
N THR A 125 12.53 7.12 -13.37
CA THR A 125 12.22 5.71 -13.61
C THR A 125 11.56 5.13 -12.37
N LEU A 126 10.42 4.48 -12.53
CA LEU A 126 9.80 3.70 -11.47
C LEU A 126 9.83 2.23 -11.88
N GLN A 127 9.96 1.35 -10.90
CA GLN A 127 9.78 -0.07 -11.10
C GLN A 127 8.87 -0.63 -10.03
N ILE A 128 8.08 -1.61 -10.46
CA ILE A 128 7.29 -2.48 -9.61
C ILE A 128 7.74 -3.92 -9.84
N GLY A 129 7.71 -4.74 -8.80
CA GLY A 129 7.84 -6.18 -8.97
C GLY A 129 7.16 -6.96 -7.86
N THR A 130 6.90 -8.23 -8.13
CA THR A 130 6.43 -9.18 -7.13
C THR A 130 7.60 -9.64 -6.26
N HIS A 131 7.48 -9.53 -4.93
CA HIS A 131 8.46 -10.06 -3.98
C HIS A 131 7.84 -11.23 -3.20
N PRO A 132 8.50 -12.40 -3.12
CA PRO A 132 7.92 -13.59 -2.49
C PRO A 132 7.55 -13.37 -1.01
N VAL A 133 8.25 -12.48 -0.32
CA VAL A 133 7.97 -12.17 1.09
C VAL A 133 7.06 -10.97 1.23
N SER A 134 7.23 -9.91 0.43
CA SER A 134 6.62 -8.59 0.68
C SER A 134 5.41 -8.32 -0.23
N GLY A 135 5.10 -9.25 -1.13
CA GLY A 135 4.05 -9.14 -2.14
C GLY A 135 4.50 -8.25 -3.30
N ARG A 136 4.69 -6.96 -3.02
CA ARG A 136 5.00 -5.93 -4.01
C ARG A 136 6.14 -5.04 -3.53
N LEU A 137 7.12 -4.80 -4.39
CA LEU A 137 8.18 -3.83 -4.17
C LEU A 137 8.07 -2.70 -5.19
N PHE A 138 8.14 -1.47 -4.71
CA PHE A 138 8.08 -0.25 -5.49
C PHE A 138 9.29 0.60 -5.17
N TRP A 139 10.00 1.00 -6.22
CA TRP A 139 11.02 2.03 -6.08
C TRP A 139 10.91 3.06 -7.20
N LEU A 140 11.34 4.26 -6.87
CA LEU A 140 11.44 5.40 -7.77
C LEU A 140 12.88 5.89 -7.76
N GLU A 141 13.44 6.01 -8.96
CA GLU A 141 14.72 6.62 -9.21
C GLU A 141 14.53 7.94 -9.96
N ARG A 142 15.16 8.98 -9.44
CA ARG A 142 15.23 10.30 -10.08
C ARG A 142 16.68 10.72 -10.18
N GLN A 143 17.16 10.92 -11.40
CA GLN A 143 18.53 11.38 -11.65
C GLN A 143 19.61 10.53 -10.94
N GLY A 144 19.42 9.21 -10.88
CA GLY A 144 20.35 8.28 -10.22
C GLY A 144 20.16 8.12 -8.72
N VAL A 145 19.23 8.83 -8.09
CA VAL A 145 18.89 8.66 -6.66
C VAL A 145 17.63 7.80 -6.55
N ARG A 146 17.75 6.64 -5.92
CA ARG A 146 16.68 5.67 -5.74
C ARG A 146 16.11 5.71 -4.31
N ARG A 147 14.78 5.62 -4.20
CA ARG A 147 14.06 5.43 -2.94
C ARG A 147 12.90 4.47 -3.11
N ASP A 148 12.51 3.80 -2.03
CA ASP A 148 11.29 3.01 -2.01
C ASP A 148 10.07 3.94 -1.92
N VAL A 149 8.99 3.53 -2.58
CA VAL A 149 7.74 4.30 -2.70
C VAL A 149 6.58 3.47 -2.22
N ASP A 150 5.72 4.06 -1.39
CA ASP A 150 4.46 3.42 -1.01
C ASP A 150 3.47 3.51 -2.19
N SER A 151 2.71 2.45 -2.44
CA SER A 151 1.65 2.44 -3.46
C SER A 151 0.57 3.52 -3.21
N ALA A 152 0.43 3.97 -1.96
CA ALA A 152 -0.47 5.03 -1.51
C ALA A 152 0.14 6.43 -1.59
N GLU A 153 1.42 6.58 -1.93
CA GLU A 153 2.14 7.87 -1.85
C GLU A 153 1.50 9.01 -2.65
N CYS A 154 0.77 8.64 -3.70
CA CYS A 154 0.09 9.55 -4.62
C CYS A 154 -1.43 9.62 -4.45
N LEU A 155 -1.89 9.33 -3.25
CA LEU A 155 -3.27 9.58 -2.89
C LEU A 155 -3.41 11.03 -2.33
N PRO A 156 -4.60 11.65 -2.42
CA PRO A 156 -4.81 12.97 -1.83
C PRO A 156 -4.41 12.99 -0.35
N PRO A 157 -4.03 14.13 0.27
CA PRO A 157 -3.74 14.19 1.71
C PRO A 157 -4.85 13.60 2.59
N GLN A 158 -6.11 13.70 2.15
CA GLN A 158 -7.27 13.09 2.81
C GLN A 158 -7.21 11.56 2.83
N SER A 159 -6.40 10.95 1.96
CA SER A 159 -6.14 9.51 1.91
C SER A 159 -5.03 9.06 2.87
N PHE A 160 -4.48 9.98 3.65
CA PHE A 160 -3.61 9.68 4.79
C PHE A 160 -4.30 9.97 6.12
N THR A 161 -5.60 10.27 6.07
CA THR A 161 -6.46 10.29 7.26
C THR A 161 -6.70 8.87 7.78
N CYS A 162 -7.24 8.78 8.99
CA CYS A 162 -7.62 7.51 9.59
C CYS A 162 -8.53 6.68 8.66
N GLU A 163 -9.55 7.27 8.02
CA GLU A 163 -10.47 6.53 7.14
C GLU A 163 -9.78 5.82 5.97
N ALA A 164 -8.77 6.46 5.40
CA ALA A 164 -8.07 5.90 4.28
C ALA A 164 -7.10 4.79 4.70
N GLN A 165 -6.50 4.88 5.89
CA GLN A 165 -5.77 3.76 6.47
C GLN A 165 -6.72 2.61 6.83
N LEU A 166 -7.92 2.90 7.36
CA LEU A 166 -8.94 1.89 7.63
C LEU A 166 -9.42 1.19 6.35
N ARG A 167 -9.34 1.82 5.18
CA ARG A 167 -9.67 1.18 3.89
C ARG A 167 -8.76 0.00 3.58
N GLU A 168 -7.47 0.07 3.93
CA GLU A 168 -6.52 -1.05 3.78
C GLU A 168 -7.00 -2.26 4.61
N ALA A 169 -7.32 -2.03 5.89
CA ALA A 169 -7.85 -3.07 6.77
C ALA A 169 -9.19 -3.63 6.28
N ARG A 170 -10.14 -2.78 5.88
CA ARG A 170 -11.45 -3.22 5.36
C ARG A 170 -11.32 -4.06 4.09
N SER A 171 -10.47 -3.63 3.15
CA SER A 171 -10.20 -4.37 1.91
C SER A 171 -9.58 -5.74 2.21
N ASN A 172 -8.62 -5.80 3.11
CA ASN A 172 -7.95 -7.05 3.47
C ASN A 172 -8.87 -7.99 4.26
N LEU A 173 -9.69 -7.47 5.18
CA LEU A 173 -10.72 -8.27 5.87
C LEU A 173 -11.77 -8.82 4.91
N ALA A 174 -12.19 -8.04 3.90
CA ALA A 174 -13.10 -8.52 2.86
C ALA A 174 -12.45 -9.63 2.00
N SER A 175 -11.15 -9.50 1.69
CA SER A 175 -10.42 -10.56 0.98
C SER A 175 -10.31 -11.83 1.81
N ILE A 176 -10.04 -11.73 3.13
CA ILE A 176 -10.06 -12.88 4.04
C ILE A 176 -11.44 -13.51 4.06
N HIS A 177 -12.51 -12.69 4.14
CA HIS A 177 -13.88 -13.19 4.16
C HIS A 177 -14.20 -14.04 2.94
N VAL A 178 -13.93 -13.53 1.74
CA VAL A 178 -14.16 -14.26 0.49
C VAL A 178 -13.31 -15.54 0.42
N ALA A 179 -12.05 -15.48 0.85
CA ALA A 179 -11.15 -16.63 0.84
C ALA A 179 -11.59 -17.73 1.81
N GLU A 180 -12.04 -17.37 3.02
CA GLU A 180 -12.58 -18.31 4.00
C GLU A 180 -13.90 -18.94 3.51
N GLN A 181 -14.78 -18.15 2.90
CA GLN A 181 -16.04 -18.66 2.31
C GLN A 181 -15.76 -19.66 1.17
N ALA A 182 -14.80 -19.36 0.30
CA ALA A 182 -14.35 -20.28 -0.73
C ALA A 182 -13.72 -21.56 -0.14
N HIS A 183 -12.87 -21.40 0.87
CA HIS A 183 -12.25 -22.54 1.56
C HIS A 183 -13.28 -23.44 2.23
N PHE A 184 -14.27 -22.87 2.90
CA PHE A 184 -15.36 -23.63 3.53
C PHE A 184 -16.18 -24.39 2.48
N ALA A 185 -16.51 -23.76 1.35
CA ALA A 185 -17.23 -24.42 0.26
C ALA A 185 -16.46 -25.63 -0.32
N GLU A 186 -15.14 -25.65 -0.23
CA GLU A 186 -14.29 -26.74 -0.72
C GLU A 186 -13.94 -27.79 0.34
N ARG A 187 -13.82 -27.38 1.62
CA ARG A 187 -13.21 -28.17 2.70
C ARG A 187 -14.16 -28.47 3.86
N ASP A 188 -15.37 -27.92 3.83
CA ASP A 188 -16.38 -27.98 4.90
C ASP A 188 -15.84 -27.49 6.27
N ASN A 189 -14.83 -26.62 6.26
CA ASN A 189 -14.32 -25.95 7.45
C ASN A 189 -13.64 -24.62 7.11
N TYR A 190 -13.52 -23.76 8.12
CA TYR A 190 -12.73 -22.53 8.07
C TYR A 190 -11.31 -22.77 8.59
N SER A 191 -10.39 -21.90 8.20
CA SER A 191 -8.97 -21.99 8.56
C SER A 191 -8.57 -20.94 9.59
N THR A 192 -7.50 -21.21 10.34
CA THR A 192 -6.76 -20.16 11.08
C THR A 192 -5.44 -19.82 10.41
N ASN A 193 -5.10 -20.56 9.36
CA ASN A 193 -3.88 -20.40 8.58
C ASN A 193 -4.19 -19.54 7.34
N LEU A 194 -3.99 -18.23 7.49
CA LEU A 194 -4.22 -17.25 6.43
C LEU A 194 -3.42 -17.53 5.14
N PRO A 195 -2.13 -17.93 5.19
CA PRO A 195 -1.42 -18.36 3.98
C PRO A 195 -2.05 -19.57 3.28
N LEU A 196 -2.66 -20.51 4.02
CA LEU A 196 -3.34 -21.68 3.43
C LEU A 196 -4.52 -21.28 2.55
N ILE A 197 -5.24 -20.21 2.91
CA ILE A 197 -6.36 -19.67 2.12
C ILE A 197 -5.88 -18.63 1.08
N GLY A 198 -4.57 -18.53 0.84
CA GLY A 198 -3.99 -17.60 -0.14
C GLY A 198 -3.94 -16.14 0.28
N PHE A 199 -4.21 -15.82 1.56
CA PHE A 199 -4.15 -14.44 2.04
C PHE A 199 -2.72 -14.01 2.35
N VAL A 200 -2.21 -13.05 1.57
CA VAL A 200 -0.92 -12.39 1.78
C VAL A 200 -1.09 -10.88 1.64
N PRO A 201 -1.15 -10.11 2.73
CA PRO A 201 -1.30 -8.66 2.66
C PRO A 201 -0.02 -8.02 2.10
N GLU A 202 -0.10 -6.77 1.67
CA GLU A 202 1.07 -6.04 1.18
C GLU A 202 2.07 -5.74 2.33
N GLY A 203 3.36 -5.94 2.06
CA GLY A 203 4.45 -5.53 2.95
C GLY A 203 4.76 -4.03 2.83
N CYS A 204 5.70 -3.54 3.63
CA CYS A 204 6.17 -2.16 3.51
C CYS A 204 7.01 -1.96 2.25
N SER A 205 7.08 -0.71 1.78
CA SER A 205 7.84 -0.32 0.59
C SER A 205 9.33 -0.69 0.67
N ASN A 206 9.91 -0.66 1.87
CA ASN A 206 11.28 -1.08 2.16
C ASN A 206 11.49 -2.61 2.20
N GLY A 207 10.50 -3.40 1.78
CA GLY A 207 10.54 -4.86 1.77
C GLY A 207 10.32 -5.52 3.13
N THR A 208 10.14 -4.75 4.21
CA THR A 208 9.85 -5.29 5.54
C THR A 208 8.35 -5.52 5.75
N ARG A 209 7.98 -6.14 6.86
CA ARG A 209 6.60 -6.25 7.34
C ARG A 209 6.56 -5.87 8.81
N ALA A 210 5.39 -5.50 9.31
CA ALA A 210 5.24 -5.20 10.72
C ALA A 210 5.57 -6.42 11.60
N ALA A 211 6.05 -6.17 12.81
CA ALA A 211 6.28 -7.23 13.78
C ALA A 211 4.95 -7.85 14.23
N VAL A 212 4.93 -9.19 14.37
CA VAL A 212 3.77 -9.94 14.86
C VAL A 212 4.02 -10.49 16.26
N PRO A 213 2.98 -10.63 17.10
CA PRO A 213 3.11 -11.22 18.43
C PRO A 213 3.52 -12.70 18.40
N ASP A 214 3.00 -13.47 17.44
CA ASP A 214 3.20 -14.91 17.31
C ASP A 214 2.84 -15.38 15.88
N ALA A 215 3.04 -16.68 15.60
CA ALA A 215 2.82 -17.28 14.27
C ALA A 215 1.35 -17.35 13.82
N SER A 216 0.38 -17.05 14.70
CA SER A 216 -1.05 -16.99 14.32
C SER A 216 -1.42 -15.68 13.61
N TRP A 217 -0.48 -14.74 13.48
CA TRP A 217 -0.67 -13.47 12.80
C TRP A 217 0.10 -13.42 11.48
N VAL A 218 -0.52 -12.81 10.47
CA VAL A 218 0.13 -12.45 9.20
C VAL A 218 0.33 -10.94 9.16
N ALA A 219 1.56 -10.50 8.93
CA ALA A 219 1.89 -9.09 8.91
C ALA A 219 1.68 -8.46 7.54
N GLY A 220 1.01 -7.32 7.47
CA GLY A 220 1.15 -6.35 6.37
C GLY A 220 2.19 -5.28 6.71
N CYS A 221 2.06 -4.09 6.11
CA CYS A 221 2.88 -2.94 6.50
C CYS A 221 2.34 -2.23 7.74
N ARG A 222 1.06 -1.84 7.75
CA ARG A 222 0.44 -1.06 8.84
C ARG A 222 -0.41 -1.89 9.78
N PHE A 223 -0.93 -3.00 9.27
CA PHE A 223 -1.83 -3.88 9.99
C PHE A 223 -1.26 -5.30 10.08
N ILE A 224 -1.57 -5.98 11.17
CA ILE A 224 -1.40 -7.42 11.30
C ILE A 224 -2.77 -8.08 11.31
N TYR A 225 -2.85 -9.29 10.75
CA TYR A 225 -4.11 -9.99 10.51
C TYR A 225 -4.13 -11.35 11.17
N LYS A 226 -5.30 -11.77 11.67
CA LYS A 226 -5.51 -13.09 12.27
C LYS A 226 -6.94 -13.54 12.04
N VAL A 227 -7.15 -14.85 11.94
CA VAL A 227 -8.49 -15.47 11.99
C VAL A 227 -8.60 -16.30 13.27
N THR A 228 -9.74 -16.18 13.95
CA THR A 228 -10.16 -17.08 15.04
C THR A 228 -11.45 -17.78 14.65
N LEU A 229 -11.58 -19.05 15.01
CA LEU A 229 -12.78 -19.83 14.74
C LEU A 229 -13.77 -19.71 15.89
N ASP A 230 -15.03 -19.50 15.54
CA ASP A 230 -16.18 -19.43 16.45
C ASP A 230 -17.03 -20.69 16.24
N GLY A 231 -16.56 -21.80 16.80
CA GLY A 231 -17.13 -23.13 16.56
C GLY A 231 -16.68 -23.76 15.23
N THR A 232 -17.53 -24.58 14.62
CA THR A 232 -17.20 -25.30 13.38
C THR A 232 -17.64 -24.57 12.10
N THR A 233 -18.52 -23.58 12.22
CA THR A 233 -19.16 -22.87 11.09
C THR A 233 -19.08 -21.36 11.25
N GLY A 234 -18.19 -20.85 12.09
CA GLY A 234 -18.01 -19.42 12.29
C GLY A 234 -16.55 -19.06 12.35
N PHE A 235 -16.24 -17.83 11.93
CA PHE A 235 -14.94 -17.22 12.14
C PHE A 235 -15.07 -15.73 12.37
N THR A 236 -14.03 -15.18 12.99
CA THR A 236 -13.79 -13.75 13.12
C THR A 236 -12.41 -13.43 12.56
N ALA A 237 -12.38 -12.63 11.51
CA ALA A 237 -11.15 -12.04 10.96
C ALA A 237 -10.84 -10.75 11.71
N THR A 238 -9.59 -10.56 12.13
CA THR A 238 -9.11 -9.42 12.89
C THR A 238 -7.99 -8.73 12.14
N ALA A 239 -8.06 -7.40 12.01
CA ALA A 239 -6.98 -6.54 11.56
C ALA A 239 -6.62 -5.58 12.70
N LYS A 240 -5.38 -5.62 13.17
CA LYS A 240 -4.87 -4.73 14.22
C LYS A 240 -3.87 -3.75 13.62
N ALA A 241 -4.13 -2.46 13.77
CA ALA A 241 -3.20 -1.41 13.38
C ALA A 241 -2.02 -1.38 14.36
N VAL A 242 -0.81 -1.48 13.84
CA VAL A 242 0.45 -1.50 14.62
C VAL A 242 1.36 -0.33 14.32
N THR A 243 1.03 0.48 13.31
CA THR A 243 1.70 1.74 13.01
C THR A 243 0.75 2.66 12.23
N GLY A 244 1.05 3.96 12.19
CA GLY A 244 0.30 4.97 11.45
C GLY A 244 -0.74 5.70 12.29
N ALA A 245 -1.62 6.45 11.63
CA ALA A 245 -2.62 7.30 12.26
C ALA A 245 -3.71 6.50 12.98
N THR A 246 -3.85 5.22 12.63
CA THR A 246 -4.82 4.29 13.21
C THR A 246 -4.22 3.34 14.25
N GLU A 247 -2.95 3.51 14.63
CA GLU A 247 -2.25 2.61 15.56
C GLU A 247 -3.05 2.33 16.84
N GLY A 248 -3.10 1.06 17.23
CA GLY A 248 -3.86 0.59 18.38
C GLY A 248 -5.32 0.23 18.09
N SER A 249 -5.85 0.57 16.91
CA SER A 249 -7.18 0.13 16.52
C SER A 249 -7.25 -1.34 16.12
N VAL A 250 -8.43 -1.90 16.31
CA VAL A 250 -8.78 -3.25 15.95
C VAL A 250 -10.06 -3.20 15.12
N LEU A 251 -10.00 -3.79 13.93
CA LEU A 251 -11.13 -4.02 13.07
C LEU A 251 -11.40 -5.52 13.07
N THR A 252 -12.65 -5.90 13.28
CA THR A 252 -13.10 -7.27 13.13
C THR A 252 -14.12 -7.37 12.03
N LEU A 253 -14.15 -8.53 11.37
CA LEU A 253 -15.17 -8.93 10.42
C LEU A 253 -15.59 -10.36 10.78
N THR A 254 -16.88 -10.58 11.01
CA THR A 254 -17.44 -11.91 11.31
C THR A 254 -17.81 -12.66 10.03
N GLU A 255 -18.03 -13.96 10.15
CA GLU A 255 -18.49 -14.83 9.05
C GLU A 255 -19.70 -14.27 8.29
N SER A 256 -20.64 -13.63 8.97
CA SER A 256 -21.82 -12.96 8.38
C SER A 256 -21.51 -11.66 7.62
N GLY A 257 -20.25 -11.23 7.56
CA GLY A 257 -19.81 -9.98 6.94
C GLY A 257 -19.98 -8.74 7.83
N GLN A 258 -20.34 -8.90 9.11
CA GLN A 258 -20.50 -7.77 10.02
C GLN A 258 -19.13 -7.24 10.47
N THR A 259 -18.90 -5.94 10.28
CA THR A 259 -17.65 -5.28 10.69
C THR A 259 -17.81 -4.48 11.97
N VAL A 260 -16.85 -4.58 12.89
CA VAL A 260 -16.77 -3.76 14.11
C VAL A 260 -15.38 -3.12 14.21
N ILE A 261 -15.29 -1.87 14.67
CA ILE A 261 -14.03 -1.13 14.86
C ILE A 261 -13.93 -0.67 16.32
N THR A 262 -12.79 -0.90 16.96
CA THR A 262 -12.53 -0.52 18.35
C THR A 262 -11.15 0.17 18.49
N PRO A 263 -11.05 1.33 19.17
CA PRO A 263 -12.15 2.17 19.64
C PRO A 263 -12.97 2.75 18.47
N SER A 264 -14.20 3.21 18.74
CA SER A 264 -14.95 4.00 17.77
C SER A 264 -14.24 5.35 17.58
N TYR A 265 -13.93 5.71 16.33
CA TYR A 265 -13.22 6.94 16.04
C TYR A 265 -14.14 8.17 16.06
N PRO A 266 -13.61 9.38 16.38
CA PRO A 266 -14.35 10.64 16.26
C PRO A 266 -14.75 10.91 14.80
N ALA A 267 -15.81 11.70 14.58
CA ALA A 267 -16.33 12.03 13.25
C ALA A 267 -15.29 12.68 12.30
N SER A 268 -14.17 13.18 12.82
CA SER A 268 -13.03 13.65 12.01
C SER A 268 -12.27 12.51 11.31
N CYS A 269 -12.60 11.27 11.64
CA CYS A 269 -12.13 10.03 11.05
C CYS A 269 -13.31 9.22 10.46
N GLN A 270 -14.40 9.88 10.02
CA GLN A 270 -15.52 9.27 9.30
C GLN A 270 -15.78 10.05 8.01
#